data_AF-A0A8H4UW96-F1
#
_entry.id   AF-A0A8H4UW96-F1
#
_cell.length_a   1.000
_cell.length_b   1.000
_cell.length_c   1.000
_cell.angle_alpha   90.00
_cell.angle_beta   90.00
_cell.angle_gamma   90.00
#
_symmetry.space_group_name_H-M   'P 1'
#
loop_
_entity.id
_entity.type
_entity.pdbx_description
1 polymer ?
#
loop_
_entity_poly.entity_id
_entity_poly.type
_entity_poly.pdbx_seq_one_letter_code
_entity_poly.pdbx_strand_id
1 'polypeptide(L)'
;MNRFLTQKICFNNINEFPHTTFNWVALDGSQVISHMPPVRTYTAEGTVADVKKSVSKHLSMDQDHTSLMAFGKGDGGGGPTWQHIERLRRCRGVADTVGLLPRVHLGKSVDEFFDGLEKKADSLVTWHGELYFELHRGVYTTQSKSKLNNRKSEFLLRDIELLATIASVSDPTYIYPKKELDDMWTSVLLCQFHDCLPGTSIKMCYDDSEKVYDKVFATGNTLLNEAYEVLGLEALKESSYEANSVIALNTLPWSRNE
;
A
#
# COMPACT_ATOMS: atom_id res chain seq x y z
N MET A 1 7.24 -8.31 -7.99
CA MET A 1 7.34 -8.94 -6.64
C MET A 1 6.40 -10.12 -6.63
N ASN A 2 6.86 -11.31 -6.21
CA ASN A 2 6.09 -12.57 -6.19
C ASN A 2 5.74 -13.05 -4.76
N ARG A 3 6.01 -12.20 -3.76
CA ARG A 3 5.90 -12.49 -2.33
C ARG A 3 5.07 -11.41 -1.67
N PHE A 4 4.27 -11.79 -0.68
CA PHE A 4 3.43 -10.87 0.08
C PHE A 4 3.40 -11.23 1.56
N LEU A 5 3.52 -10.22 2.41
CA LEU A 5 3.44 -10.36 3.85
C LEU A 5 2.45 -9.34 4.39
N THR A 6 1.48 -9.80 5.18
CA THR A 6 0.52 -8.92 5.84
C THR A 6 0.14 -9.45 7.20
N GLN A 7 -0.19 -8.55 8.13
CA GLN A 7 -0.69 -8.95 9.45
C GLN A 7 -2.20 -8.72 9.60
N LYS A 8 -2.77 -7.74 8.88
CA LYS A 8 -4.04 -7.12 9.29
C LYS A 8 -5.24 -8.08 9.24
N ILE A 9 -5.26 -8.99 8.26
CA ILE A 9 -6.36 -9.93 8.05
C ILE A 9 -6.59 -10.87 9.26
N CYS A 10 -5.56 -11.13 10.06
CA CYS A 10 -5.72 -11.96 11.28
C CYS A 10 -6.56 -11.29 12.39
N PHE A 11 -6.94 -10.01 12.22
CA PHE A 11 -7.79 -9.24 13.14
C PHE A 11 -9.27 -9.26 12.77
N ASN A 12 -9.68 -10.09 11.80
CA ASN A 12 -11.10 -10.30 11.52
C ASN A 12 -11.86 -10.67 12.80
N ASN A 13 -13.01 -10.04 13.00
CA ASN A 13 -13.83 -10.19 14.20
C ASN A 13 -15.03 -11.12 14.00
N ILE A 14 -15.38 -11.48 12.76
CA ILE A 14 -16.48 -12.40 12.45
C ILE A 14 -15.92 -13.75 12.06
N ASN A 15 -15.08 -13.81 11.02
CA ASN A 15 -14.48 -15.06 10.54
C ASN A 15 -12.98 -15.08 10.74
N GLU A 16 -12.49 -16.12 11.40
CA GLU A 16 -11.06 -16.41 11.42
C GLU A 16 -10.60 -16.79 10.01
N PHE A 17 -9.63 -16.06 9.47
CA PHE A 17 -9.06 -16.38 8.16
C PHE A 17 -8.41 -17.77 8.22
N PRO A 18 -8.68 -18.68 7.26
CA PRO A 18 -8.42 -20.10 7.43
C PRO A 18 -6.95 -20.51 7.29
N HIS A 19 -6.08 -19.62 6.79
CA HIS A 19 -4.71 -19.97 6.40
C HIS A 19 -3.67 -18.98 6.92
N THR A 20 -2.44 -19.45 7.10
CA THR A 20 -1.29 -18.60 7.42
C THR A 20 -0.39 -18.42 6.21
N THR A 21 -0.19 -19.50 5.46
CA THR A 21 0.64 -19.52 4.24
C THR A 21 -0.19 -20.07 3.10
N PHE A 22 -0.28 -19.33 2.00
CA PHE A 22 -1.17 -19.66 0.88
C PHE A 22 -0.74 -18.94 -0.41
N ASN A 23 -1.18 -19.44 -1.57
CA ASN A 23 -1.09 -18.74 -2.84
C ASN A 23 -2.25 -17.77 -2.96
N TRP A 24 -1.95 -16.47 -3.11
CA TRP A 24 -2.96 -15.45 -3.35
C TRP A 24 -3.03 -15.13 -4.83
N VAL A 25 -4.19 -15.43 -5.44
CA VAL A 25 -4.42 -15.30 -6.88
C VAL A 25 -5.33 -14.11 -7.15
N ALA A 26 -4.84 -13.18 -7.95
CA ALA A 26 -5.56 -12.00 -8.41
C ALA A 26 -6.63 -12.37 -9.46
N LEU A 27 -7.47 -11.40 -9.82
CA LEU A 27 -8.61 -11.60 -10.74
C LEU A 27 -8.18 -12.00 -12.16
N ASP A 28 -6.96 -11.64 -12.57
CA ASP A 28 -6.37 -11.99 -13.87
C ASP A 28 -5.61 -13.33 -13.85
N GLY A 29 -5.54 -13.99 -12.70
CA GLY A 29 -4.80 -15.25 -12.50
C GLY A 29 -3.33 -15.07 -12.09
N SER A 30 -2.81 -13.82 -12.04
CA SER A 30 -1.50 -13.54 -11.47
C SER A 30 -1.46 -13.94 -9.99
N GLN A 31 -0.32 -14.44 -9.51
CA GLN A 31 -0.23 -14.98 -8.15
C GLN A 31 0.99 -14.50 -7.36
N VAL A 32 0.82 -14.42 -6.03
CA VAL A 32 1.90 -14.20 -5.06
C VAL A 32 1.80 -15.17 -3.89
N ILE A 33 2.94 -15.63 -3.38
CA ILE A 33 2.96 -16.41 -2.13
C ILE A 33 2.76 -15.44 -0.97
N SER A 34 1.74 -15.72 -0.16
CA SER A 34 1.33 -14.89 0.96
C SER A 34 1.61 -15.58 2.29
N HIS A 35 2.18 -14.84 3.24
CA HIS A 35 2.35 -15.30 4.61
C HIS A 35 1.84 -14.26 5.62
N MET A 36 1.05 -14.71 6.59
CA MET A 36 0.58 -13.91 7.71
C MET A 36 1.23 -14.40 9.01
N PRO A 37 2.13 -13.63 9.66
CA PRO A 37 2.81 -14.09 10.87
C PRO A 37 1.83 -14.64 11.94
N PRO A 38 1.96 -15.91 12.35
CA PRO A 38 1.01 -16.58 13.26
C PRO A 38 0.87 -15.92 14.64
N VAL A 39 1.87 -15.15 15.06
CA VAL A 39 1.88 -14.46 16.36
C VAL A 39 0.76 -13.41 16.45
N ARG A 40 0.15 -13.03 15.31
CA ARG A 40 -0.93 -12.04 15.21
C ARG A 40 -0.54 -10.65 15.69
N THR A 41 0.72 -10.29 15.46
CA THR A 41 1.22 -8.93 15.64
C THR A 41 2.55 -8.80 14.91
N TYR A 42 2.84 -7.60 14.40
CA TYR A 42 4.18 -7.23 13.92
C TYR A 42 5.03 -6.59 15.03
N THR A 43 4.50 -6.48 16.25
CA THR A 43 5.15 -5.87 17.42
C THR A 43 5.39 -6.89 18.54
N ALA A 44 5.73 -8.14 18.18
CA ALA A 44 6.02 -9.16 19.19
C ALA A 44 7.18 -8.75 20.12
N GLU A 45 7.13 -9.14 21.38
CA GLU A 45 8.13 -8.79 22.40
C GLU A 45 9.26 -9.83 22.51
N GLY A 46 9.20 -10.87 21.68
CA GLY A 46 10.12 -12.01 21.70
C GLY A 46 10.00 -12.84 22.98
N THR A 47 8.81 -12.88 23.60
CA THR A 47 8.57 -13.68 24.80
C THR A 47 8.44 -15.16 24.47
N VAL A 48 8.54 -16.01 25.50
CA VAL A 48 8.25 -17.45 25.37
C VAL A 48 6.84 -17.68 24.82
N ALA A 49 5.87 -16.85 25.20
CA ALA A 49 4.50 -16.94 24.70
C ALA A 49 4.42 -16.62 23.20
N ASP A 50 5.14 -15.60 22.74
CA ASP A 50 5.18 -15.23 21.31
C ASP A 50 5.81 -16.35 20.48
N VAL A 51 6.93 -16.90 20.94
CA VAL A 51 7.62 -18.03 20.29
C VAL A 51 6.73 -19.29 20.27
N LYS A 52 5.92 -19.54 21.31
CA LYS A 52 4.94 -20.63 21.27
C LYS A 52 3.80 -20.37 20.29
N LYS A 53 3.29 -19.13 20.26
CA LYS A 53 2.22 -18.72 19.34
C LYS A 53 2.64 -18.83 17.88
N SER A 54 3.93 -18.63 17.56
CA SER A 54 4.43 -18.74 16.19
C SER A 54 4.17 -20.12 15.56
N VAL A 55 3.99 -21.16 16.37
CA VAL A 55 3.60 -22.51 15.94
C VAL A 55 2.14 -22.80 16.24
N SER A 56 1.68 -22.55 17.48
CA SER A 56 0.33 -22.95 17.88
C SER A 56 -0.81 -22.20 17.20
N LYS A 57 -0.51 -21.06 16.55
CA LYS A 57 -1.45 -20.27 15.75
C LYS A 57 -1.17 -20.32 14.26
N HIS A 58 -0.27 -21.19 13.81
CA HIS A 58 0.00 -21.40 12.39
C HIS A 58 -1.08 -22.32 11.80
N LEU A 59 -1.92 -21.77 10.93
CA LEU A 59 -3.11 -22.44 10.39
C LEU A 59 -2.85 -23.27 9.12
N SER A 60 -1.61 -23.23 8.60
CA SER A 60 -1.18 -24.01 7.43
C SER A 60 -0.06 -25.01 7.78
N MET A 61 -0.07 -25.55 9.01
CA MET A 61 0.97 -26.46 9.51
C MET A 61 0.99 -27.82 8.80
N ASP A 62 -0.06 -28.21 8.10
CA ASP A 62 -0.07 -29.40 7.25
C ASP A 62 0.74 -29.21 5.95
N GLN A 63 0.99 -27.96 5.54
CA GLN A 63 1.68 -27.61 4.29
C GLN A 63 3.11 -27.11 4.54
N ASP A 64 3.30 -26.28 5.56
CA ASP A 64 4.62 -25.78 5.94
C ASP A 64 4.76 -25.57 7.45
N HIS A 65 5.91 -25.99 8.00
CA HIS A 65 6.22 -25.93 9.44
C HIS A 65 7.09 -24.73 9.83
N THR A 66 7.31 -23.79 8.92
CA THR A 66 8.14 -22.60 9.17
C THR A 66 7.26 -21.39 9.43
N SER A 67 7.72 -20.54 10.34
CA SER A 67 6.94 -19.41 10.82
C SER A 67 7.84 -18.19 10.90
N LEU A 68 7.34 -17.08 10.36
CA LEU A 68 7.99 -15.79 10.50
C LEU A 68 7.37 -15.06 11.70
N MET A 69 8.22 -14.48 12.54
CA MET A 69 7.79 -13.65 13.66
C MET A 69 8.41 -12.27 13.52
N ALA A 70 7.59 -11.27 13.22
CA ALA A 70 7.98 -9.87 13.31
C ALA A 70 7.95 -9.42 14.78
N PHE A 71 9.03 -8.79 15.24
CA PHE A 71 9.21 -8.35 16.63
C PHE A 71 9.82 -6.95 16.67
N GLY A 72 9.45 -6.16 17.68
CA GLY A 72 9.86 -4.76 17.79
C GLY A 72 8.75 -3.86 18.30
N LYS A 73 8.98 -2.53 18.27
CA LYS A 73 7.92 -1.55 18.55
C LYS A 73 7.39 -1.01 17.23
N GLY A 74 6.09 -1.05 17.04
CA GLY A 74 5.42 -0.54 15.83
C GLY A 74 4.65 0.74 16.13
N ASP A 75 3.75 1.13 15.24
CA ASP A 75 2.72 2.15 15.49
C ASP A 75 3.29 3.52 15.91
N GLY A 76 4.34 3.95 15.22
CA GLY A 76 5.10 5.17 15.56
C GLY A 76 6.15 4.97 16.66
N GLY A 77 6.38 3.72 17.09
CA GLY A 77 7.49 3.33 17.96
C GLY A 77 8.82 3.16 17.23
N GLY A 78 9.88 2.83 18.01
CA GLY A 78 11.21 2.52 17.47
C GLY A 78 11.39 1.06 17.07
N GLY A 79 12.57 0.69 16.55
CA GLY A 79 12.86 -0.70 16.21
C GLY A 79 12.90 -1.68 17.39
N PRO A 80 13.27 -2.95 17.15
CA PRO A 80 13.50 -3.91 18.22
C PRO A 80 14.61 -3.44 19.17
N THR A 81 14.40 -3.66 20.48
CA THR A 81 15.39 -3.32 21.50
C THR A 81 16.37 -4.47 21.73
N TRP A 82 17.52 -4.19 22.37
CA TRP A 82 18.48 -5.23 22.74
C TRP A 82 17.85 -6.30 23.65
N GLN A 83 16.87 -5.95 24.49
CA GLN A 83 16.17 -6.92 25.34
C GLN A 83 15.36 -7.92 24.51
N HIS A 84 14.75 -7.52 23.39
CA HIS A 84 14.08 -8.47 22.48
C HIS A 84 15.09 -9.50 21.97
N ILE A 85 16.27 -9.05 21.55
CA ILE A 85 17.34 -9.92 21.04
C ILE A 85 17.80 -10.89 22.14
N GLU A 86 18.04 -10.40 23.36
CA GLU A 86 18.46 -11.25 24.49
C GLU A 86 17.39 -12.28 24.90
N ARG A 87 16.10 -11.92 24.87
CA ARG A 87 15.01 -12.88 25.10
C ARG A 87 14.98 -13.97 24.04
N LEU A 88 15.12 -13.61 22.77
CA LEU A 88 15.12 -14.57 21.66
C LEU A 88 16.35 -15.49 21.70
N ARG A 89 17.53 -14.96 22.08
CA ARG A 89 18.73 -15.78 22.36
C ARG A 89 18.48 -16.81 23.45
N ARG A 90 17.82 -16.42 24.55
CA ARG A 90 17.44 -17.35 25.63
C ARG A 90 16.39 -18.36 25.19
N CYS A 91 15.37 -17.94 24.41
CA CYS A 91 14.37 -18.86 23.85
C CYS A 91 15.04 -19.91 22.96
N ARG A 92 16.02 -19.51 22.14
CA ARG A 92 16.83 -20.44 21.35
C ARG A 92 17.64 -21.40 22.23
N GLY A 93 18.31 -20.90 23.27
CA GLY A 93 19.04 -21.74 24.22
C GLY A 93 18.14 -22.78 24.91
N VAL A 94 16.93 -22.39 25.32
CA VAL A 94 15.92 -23.30 25.87
C VAL A 94 15.47 -24.33 24.83
N ALA A 95 15.20 -23.93 23.59
CA ALA A 95 14.86 -24.86 22.51
C ALA A 95 15.98 -25.89 22.27
N ASP A 96 17.24 -25.46 22.22
CA ASP A 96 18.39 -26.34 21.98
C ASP A 96 18.70 -27.28 23.18
N THR A 97 18.36 -26.88 24.41
CA THR A 97 18.70 -27.65 25.64
C THR A 97 17.57 -28.59 26.08
N VAL A 98 16.33 -28.10 26.11
CA VAL A 98 15.18 -28.86 26.66
C VAL A 98 14.11 -29.21 25.61
N GLY A 99 14.20 -28.69 24.38
CA GLY A 99 13.28 -29.06 23.30
C GLY A 99 11.82 -28.60 23.47
N LEU A 100 11.52 -27.75 24.45
CA LEU A 100 10.14 -27.33 24.77
C LEU A 100 9.63 -26.12 23.96
N LEU A 101 10.51 -25.48 23.19
CA LEU A 101 10.19 -24.34 22.34
C LEU A 101 10.62 -24.62 20.90
N PRO A 102 9.91 -24.06 19.89
CA PRO A 102 10.41 -24.10 18.53
C PRO A 102 11.75 -23.37 18.43
N ARG A 103 12.61 -23.92 17.57
CA ARG A 103 13.97 -23.40 17.40
C ARG A 103 13.94 -22.06 16.67
N VAL A 104 14.28 -20.98 17.36
CA VAL A 104 14.32 -19.62 16.79
C VAL A 104 15.60 -19.43 15.97
N HIS A 105 15.48 -18.90 14.75
CA HIS A 105 16.62 -18.54 13.89
C HIS A 105 16.66 -17.03 13.66
N LEU A 106 17.55 -16.34 14.37
CA LEU A 106 17.85 -14.93 14.12
C LEU A 106 18.94 -14.80 13.06
N GLY A 107 18.82 -13.81 12.18
CA GLY A 107 19.82 -13.52 11.14
C GLY A 107 19.49 -14.05 9.74
N LYS A 108 18.34 -14.72 9.58
CA LYS A 108 17.78 -15.00 8.25
C LYS A 108 16.96 -13.82 7.76
N SER A 109 17.06 -13.52 6.48
CA SER A 109 16.21 -12.51 5.83
C SER A 109 14.79 -13.03 5.61
N VAL A 110 13.86 -12.11 5.34
CA VAL A 110 12.50 -12.45 4.90
C VAL A 110 12.54 -13.14 3.53
N ASP A 111 13.50 -12.80 2.67
CA ASP A 111 13.69 -13.46 1.38
C ASP A 111 14.08 -14.94 1.55
N GLU A 112 15.02 -15.25 2.44
CA GLU A 112 15.40 -16.65 2.71
C GLU A 112 14.24 -17.47 3.28
N PHE A 113 13.31 -16.82 4.00
CA PHE A 113 12.07 -17.47 4.44
C PHE A 113 11.17 -17.80 3.26
N PHE A 114 10.93 -16.84 2.35
CA PHE A 114 10.11 -17.07 1.16
C PHE A 114 10.77 -18.02 0.14
N ASP A 115 12.09 -18.02 -0.01
CA ASP A 115 12.82 -18.99 -0.84
C ASP A 115 12.51 -20.44 -0.40
N GLY A 116 12.26 -20.65 0.90
CA GLY A 116 11.83 -21.94 1.44
C GLY A 116 10.40 -22.29 1.08
N LEU A 117 9.50 -21.30 1.10
CA LEU A 117 8.09 -21.46 0.75
C LEU A 117 7.86 -21.67 -0.75
N GLU A 118 8.63 -20.99 -1.59
CA GLU A 118 8.52 -21.10 -3.06
C GLU A 118 8.74 -22.53 -3.56
N LYS A 119 9.61 -23.30 -2.89
CA LYS A 119 9.84 -24.72 -3.19
C LYS A 119 8.61 -25.61 -2.92
N LYS A 120 7.61 -25.08 -2.21
CA LYS A 120 6.38 -25.77 -1.80
C LYS A 120 5.14 -25.13 -2.42
N ALA A 121 5.29 -24.17 -3.33
CA ALA A 121 4.18 -23.39 -3.88
C ALA A 121 3.05 -24.27 -4.43
N ASP A 122 3.37 -25.36 -5.14
CA ASP A 122 2.40 -26.29 -5.72
C ASP A 122 1.54 -27.04 -4.68
N SER A 123 2.00 -27.09 -3.43
CA SER A 123 1.30 -27.76 -2.33
C SER A 123 0.49 -26.81 -1.46
N LEU A 124 0.65 -25.50 -1.62
CA LEU A 124 -0.05 -24.48 -0.82
C LEU A 124 -1.51 -24.33 -1.28
N VAL A 125 -2.40 -24.05 -0.33
CA VAL A 125 -3.79 -23.73 -0.62
C VAL A 125 -3.88 -22.41 -1.37
N THR A 126 -4.93 -22.24 -2.16
CA THR A 126 -5.10 -21.06 -3.02
C THR A 126 -6.30 -20.23 -2.57
N TRP A 127 -6.10 -18.92 -2.47
CA TRP A 127 -7.16 -17.93 -2.25
C TRP A 127 -7.33 -17.06 -3.49
N HIS A 128 -8.52 -17.06 -4.07
CA HIS A 128 -8.84 -16.28 -5.27
C HIS A 128 -9.57 -14.98 -4.92
N GLY A 129 -9.10 -13.87 -5.49
CA GLY A 129 -9.77 -12.57 -5.37
C GLY A 129 -9.41 -11.81 -4.11
N GLU A 130 -10.34 -11.04 -3.57
CA GLU A 130 -10.08 -10.10 -2.48
C GLU A 130 -9.77 -10.80 -1.14
N LEU A 131 -8.78 -10.30 -0.41
CA LEU A 131 -8.62 -10.57 1.02
C LEU A 131 -9.47 -9.58 1.83
N TYR A 132 -10.77 -9.86 1.93
CA TYR A 132 -11.70 -8.95 2.58
C TYR A 132 -11.41 -8.82 4.08
N PHE A 133 -11.14 -7.59 4.53
CA PHE A 133 -10.92 -7.28 5.94
C PHE A 133 -12.22 -6.86 6.61
N GLU A 134 -12.67 -7.64 7.59
CA GLU A 134 -14.02 -7.53 8.15
C GLU A 134 -14.16 -6.42 9.22
N LEU A 135 -13.07 -5.75 9.54
CA LEU A 135 -13.00 -4.67 10.53
C LEU A 135 -12.74 -3.33 9.83
N HIS A 136 -12.93 -2.23 10.57
CA HIS A 136 -12.65 -0.86 10.13
C HIS A 136 -13.42 -0.36 8.90
N ARG A 137 -14.60 -0.93 8.57
CA ARG A 137 -15.40 -0.49 7.39
C ARG A 137 -15.76 1.01 7.37
N GLY A 138 -15.77 1.69 8.53
CA GLY A 138 -15.99 3.13 8.60
C GLY A 138 -14.92 3.97 7.87
N VAL A 139 -13.76 3.38 7.58
CA VAL A 139 -12.68 4.08 6.87
C VAL A 139 -13.04 4.42 5.42
N TYR A 140 -14.03 3.76 4.82
CA TYR A 140 -14.48 4.08 3.47
C TYR A 140 -15.22 5.42 3.39
N THR A 141 -15.82 5.89 4.49
CA THR A 141 -16.70 7.08 4.49
C THR A 141 -16.14 8.28 5.25
N THR A 142 -15.38 8.05 6.33
CA THR A 142 -14.76 9.14 7.10
C THR A 142 -13.83 10.00 6.24
N GLN A 143 -13.61 11.26 6.61
CA GLN A 143 -12.74 12.20 5.89
C GLN A 143 -13.02 12.27 4.37
N SER A 144 -14.28 12.50 4.01
CA SER A 144 -14.75 12.55 2.62
C SER A 144 -14.03 13.60 1.77
N LYS A 145 -13.68 14.76 2.35
CA LYS A 145 -12.92 15.81 1.67
C LYS A 145 -11.54 15.32 1.24
N SER A 146 -10.80 14.63 2.11
CA SER A 146 -9.49 14.07 1.78
C SER A 146 -9.58 13.02 0.67
N LYS A 147 -10.61 12.17 0.71
CA LYS A 147 -10.88 11.17 -0.36
C LYS A 147 -11.24 11.82 -1.69
N LEU A 148 -12.07 12.86 -1.67
CA LEU A 148 -12.41 13.65 -2.85
C LEU A 148 -11.17 14.31 -3.44
N ASN A 149 -10.34 14.92 -2.60
CA ASN A 149 -9.09 15.55 -3.03
C ASN A 149 -8.13 14.52 -3.63
N ASN A 150 -7.94 13.37 -2.99
CA ASN A 150 -7.13 12.27 -3.54
C ASN A 150 -7.62 11.87 -4.94
N ARG A 151 -8.93 11.64 -5.10
CA ARG A 151 -9.49 11.23 -6.38
C ARG A 151 -9.36 12.30 -7.46
N LYS A 152 -9.55 13.58 -7.10
CA LYS A 152 -9.33 14.70 -8.02
C LYS A 152 -7.86 14.85 -8.41
N SER A 153 -6.93 14.64 -7.47
CA SER A 153 -5.50 14.69 -7.78
C SER A 153 -5.06 13.54 -8.67
N GLU A 154 -5.61 12.33 -8.52
CA GLU A 154 -5.37 11.20 -9.42
C GLU A 154 -5.78 11.54 -10.86
N PHE A 155 -6.97 12.12 -11.06
CA PHE A 155 -7.42 12.56 -12.38
C PHE A 155 -6.53 13.67 -12.96
N LEU A 156 -6.25 14.70 -12.16
CA LEU A 156 -5.41 15.81 -12.57
C LEU A 156 -4.00 15.34 -13.00
N LEU A 157 -3.35 14.49 -12.21
CA LEU A 157 -2.03 13.94 -12.52
C LEU A 157 -2.04 13.17 -13.83
N ARG A 158 -3.01 12.26 -14.00
CA ARG A 158 -3.17 11.49 -15.23
C ARG A 158 -3.37 12.40 -16.45
N ASP A 159 -4.23 13.42 -16.33
CA ASP A 159 -4.52 14.34 -17.43
C ASP A 159 -3.28 15.17 -17.80
N ILE A 160 -2.52 15.65 -16.81
CA ILE A 160 -1.24 16.35 -17.05
C ILE A 160 -0.25 15.43 -17.74
N GLU A 161 -0.03 14.21 -17.24
CA GLU A 161 0.91 13.27 -17.85
C GLU A 161 0.54 12.98 -19.31
N LEU A 162 -0.75 12.76 -19.60
CA LEU A 162 -1.21 12.55 -20.96
C LEU A 162 -0.96 13.77 -21.85
N LEU A 163 -1.39 14.95 -21.43
CA LEU A 163 -1.32 16.16 -22.25
C LEU A 163 0.12 16.67 -22.40
N ALA A 164 0.90 16.64 -21.34
CA ALA A 164 2.32 16.98 -21.40
C ALA A 164 3.10 15.99 -22.27
N THR A 165 2.72 14.71 -22.28
CA THR A 165 3.31 13.73 -23.21
C THR A 165 2.99 14.10 -24.65
N ILE A 166 1.72 14.37 -24.97
CA ILE A 166 1.30 14.80 -26.32
C ILE A 166 2.02 16.10 -26.73
N ALA A 167 2.09 17.09 -25.83
CA ALA A 167 2.77 18.35 -26.07
C ALA A 167 4.26 18.16 -26.35
N SER A 168 4.98 17.37 -25.54
CA SER A 168 6.42 17.12 -25.72
C SER A 168 6.76 16.31 -26.98
N VAL A 169 5.84 15.48 -27.46
CA VAL A 169 5.98 14.78 -28.75
C VAL A 169 5.66 15.70 -29.93
N SER A 170 4.72 16.63 -29.75
CA SER A 170 4.25 17.53 -30.83
C SER A 170 5.13 18.75 -31.03
N ASP A 171 5.71 19.29 -29.96
CA ASP A 171 6.60 20.44 -29.97
C ASP A 171 7.95 20.11 -29.30
N PRO A 172 9.06 20.04 -30.08
CA PRO A 172 10.39 19.77 -29.55
C PRO A 172 10.92 20.82 -28.56
N THR A 173 10.32 22.01 -28.50
CA THR A 173 10.70 23.07 -27.57
C THR A 173 10.05 22.93 -26.20
N TYR A 174 8.94 22.18 -26.12
CA TYR A 174 8.28 21.88 -24.86
C TYR A 174 8.99 20.74 -24.12
N ILE A 175 9.39 21.01 -22.88
CA ILE A 175 10.07 20.05 -22.02
C ILE A 175 9.04 19.42 -21.08
N TYR A 176 8.91 18.10 -21.13
CA TYR A 176 8.02 17.37 -20.22
C TYR A 176 8.35 17.70 -18.75
N PRO A 177 7.38 18.12 -17.92
CA PRO A 177 7.59 18.62 -16.56
C PRO A 177 7.82 17.47 -15.56
N LYS A 178 8.86 16.67 -15.80
CA LYS A 178 9.15 15.44 -15.05
C LYS A 178 9.31 15.71 -13.56
N LYS A 179 10.06 16.75 -13.21
CA LYS A 179 10.41 17.04 -11.82
C LYS A 179 9.15 17.39 -11.03
N GLU A 180 8.29 18.25 -11.59
CA GLU A 180 7.06 18.70 -10.98
C GLU A 180 6.08 17.53 -10.81
N LEU A 181 5.97 16.65 -11.81
CA LEU A 181 5.16 15.43 -11.73
C LEU A 181 5.67 14.45 -10.67
N ASP A 182 6.98 14.20 -10.59
CA ASP A 182 7.58 13.36 -9.55
C ASP A 182 7.28 13.91 -8.15
N ASP A 183 7.41 15.23 -7.97
CA ASP A 183 7.12 15.94 -6.71
C ASP A 183 5.61 15.82 -6.35
N MET A 184 4.72 15.98 -7.33
CA MET A 184 3.27 15.86 -7.15
C MET A 184 2.85 14.40 -6.84
N TRP A 185 3.36 13.40 -7.56
CA TRP A 185 3.09 11.99 -7.29
C TRP A 185 3.56 11.62 -5.88
N THR A 186 4.77 12.02 -5.50
CA THR A 186 5.30 11.79 -4.15
C THR A 186 4.38 12.41 -3.09
N SER A 187 3.87 13.61 -3.34
CA SER A 187 2.96 14.32 -2.45
C SER A 187 1.60 13.61 -2.31
N VAL A 188 1.01 13.16 -3.42
CA VAL A 188 -0.26 12.42 -3.39
C VAL A 188 -0.09 11.07 -2.71
N LEU A 189 0.96 10.30 -3.05
CA LEU A 189 1.23 8.99 -2.45
C LEU A 189 1.52 9.08 -0.95
N LEU A 190 2.14 10.17 -0.47
CA LEU A 190 2.28 10.44 0.95
C LEU A 190 0.92 10.52 1.65
N CYS A 191 -0.06 11.20 1.04
CA CYS A 191 -1.42 11.28 1.56
C CYS A 191 -2.21 9.98 1.40
N GLN A 192 -1.74 9.02 0.60
CA GLN A 192 -2.32 7.68 0.46
C GLN A 192 -1.88 6.69 1.55
N PHE A 193 -1.07 7.13 2.52
CA PHE A 193 -0.69 6.31 3.67
C PHE A 193 -1.93 5.72 4.38
N HIS A 194 -1.79 4.49 4.91
CA HIS A 194 -2.89 3.68 5.41
C HIS A 194 -3.62 4.25 6.64
N ASP A 195 -3.10 5.29 7.28
CA ASP A 195 -3.83 6.06 8.30
C ASP A 195 -4.29 7.45 7.83
N CYS A 196 -3.72 7.95 6.72
CA CYS A 196 -4.05 9.26 6.18
C CYS A 196 -5.31 9.18 5.31
N LEU A 197 -5.26 8.45 4.19
CA LEU A 197 -6.39 8.34 3.26
C LEU A 197 -7.61 7.62 3.87
N PRO A 198 -7.44 6.52 4.63
CA PRO A 198 -8.54 5.88 5.35
C PRO A 198 -9.21 6.79 6.38
N GLY A 199 -8.56 7.89 6.78
CA GLY A 199 -9.14 8.89 7.65
C GLY A 199 -9.15 8.50 9.13
N THR A 200 -8.05 7.88 9.60
CA THR A 200 -7.84 7.40 10.98
C THR A 200 -6.77 8.17 11.76
N SER A 201 -6.22 9.24 11.19
CA SER A 201 -5.27 10.16 11.82
C SER A 201 -5.94 11.28 12.64
N ILE A 202 -5.15 12.03 13.40
CA ILE A 202 -5.59 13.23 14.14
C ILE A 202 -5.80 14.44 13.22
N LYS A 203 -6.54 15.46 13.69
CA LYS A 203 -6.84 16.69 12.93
C LYS A 203 -5.61 17.34 12.30
N MET A 204 -4.49 17.43 13.03
CA MET A 204 -3.26 18.04 12.54
C MET A 204 -2.76 17.39 11.23
N CYS A 205 -2.88 16.07 11.10
CA CYS A 205 -2.50 15.37 9.87
C CYS A 205 -3.38 15.79 8.68
N TYR A 206 -4.68 16.05 8.89
CA TYR A 206 -5.55 16.49 7.80
C TYR A 206 -5.33 17.94 7.42
N ASP A 207 -5.08 18.81 8.41
CA ASP A 207 -4.72 20.21 8.17
C ASP A 207 -3.45 20.31 7.31
N ASP A 208 -2.49 19.40 7.50
CA ASP A 208 -1.31 19.32 6.64
C ASP A 208 -1.59 18.66 5.28
N SER A 209 -2.37 17.58 5.23
CA SER A 209 -2.76 16.96 3.95
C SER A 209 -3.52 17.91 3.04
N GLU A 210 -4.34 18.80 3.60
CA GLU A 210 -5.09 19.79 2.84
C GLU A 210 -4.14 20.76 2.12
N LYS A 211 -3.12 21.27 2.82
CA LYS A 211 -2.09 22.13 2.22
C LYS A 211 -1.31 21.42 1.12
N VAL A 212 -1.05 20.11 1.29
CA VAL A 212 -0.38 19.29 0.28
C VAL A 212 -1.25 19.21 -0.98
N TYR A 213 -2.55 18.91 -0.84
CA TYR A 213 -3.48 18.88 -1.97
C TYR A 213 -3.62 20.24 -2.64
N ASP A 214 -3.73 21.34 -1.88
CA ASP A 214 -3.82 22.69 -2.44
C ASP A 214 -2.61 23.03 -3.31
N LYS A 215 -1.41 22.64 -2.86
CA LYS A 215 -0.18 22.78 -3.66
C LYS A 215 -0.22 21.93 -4.92
N VAL A 216 -0.65 20.67 -4.83
CA VAL A 216 -0.80 19.77 -5.99
C VAL A 216 -1.77 20.37 -7.01
N PHE A 217 -2.92 20.89 -6.57
CA PHE A 217 -3.88 21.53 -7.48
C PHE A 217 -3.34 22.81 -8.10
N ALA A 218 -2.66 23.66 -7.32
CA ALA A 218 -2.05 24.88 -7.85
C ALA A 218 -0.99 24.57 -8.92
N THR A 219 -0.03 23.70 -8.62
CA THR A 219 1.01 23.30 -9.58
C THR A 219 0.40 22.60 -10.79
N GLY A 220 -0.53 21.67 -10.58
CA GLY A 220 -1.13 20.93 -11.69
C GLY A 220 -1.95 21.81 -12.64
N ASN A 221 -2.65 22.82 -12.13
CA ASN A 221 -3.34 23.79 -12.99
C ASN A 221 -2.37 24.63 -13.83
N THR A 222 -1.21 25.00 -13.28
CA THR A 222 -0.15 25.66 -14.05
C THR A 222 0.34 24.76 -15.18
N LEU A 223 0.68 23.50 -14.89
CA LEU A 223 1.16 22.55 -15.89
C LEU A 223 0.12 22.25 -16.98
N LEU A 224 -1.16 22.16 -16.62
CA LEU A 224 -2.24 22.01 -17.60
C LEU A 224 -2.30 23.21 -18.54
N ASN A 225 -2.21 24.43 -18.02
CA ASN A 225 -2.24 25.63 -18.86
C ASN A 225 -1.04 25.70 -19.80
N GLU A 226 0.15 25.34 -19.33
CA GLU A 226 1.34 25.25 -20.19
C GLU A 226 1.16 24.21 -21.31
N ALA A 227 0.61 23.04 -20.99
CA ALA A 227 0.32 22.03 -22.00
C ALA A 227 -0.77 22.50 -22.98
N TYR A 228 -1.80 23.20 -22.50
CA TYR A 228 -2.84 23.78 -23.35
C TYR A 228 -2.27 24.80 -24.33
N GLU A 229 -1.39 25.69 -23.88
CA GLU A 229 -0.77 26.70 -24.75
C GLU A 229 -0.02 26.05 -25.92
N VAL A 230 0.78 25.00 -25.65
CA VAL A 230 1.50 24.24 -26.70
C VAL A 230 0.54 23.53 -27.65
N LEU A 231 -0.60 23.06 -27.15
CA LEU A 231 -1.62 22.39 -27.93
C LEU A 231 -2.58 23.36 -28.64
N GLY A 232 -2.34 24.68 -28.55
CA GLY A 232 -3.18 25.71 -29.16
C GLY A 232 -4.55 25.87 -28.49
N LEU A 233 -4.63 25.55 -27.21
CA LEU A 233 -5.83 25.61 -26.38
C LEU A 233 -5.68 26.71 -25.32
N GLU A 234 -6.80 27.24 -24.84
CA GLU A 234 -6.83 28.16 -23.69
C GLU A 234 -7.88 27.69 -22.68
N ALA A 235 -7.54 27.73 -21.39
CA ALA A 235 -8.48 27.45 -20.32
C ALA A 235 -9.59 28.53 -20.26
N LEU A 236 -10.82 28.11 -20.01
CA LEU A 236 -11.94 29.02 -19.81
C LEU A 236 -11.73 29.84 -18.51
N LYS A 237 -11.69 31.16 -18.64
CA LYS A 237 -11.47 32.12 -17.54
C LYS A 237 -12.74 32.86 -17.12
N GLU A 238 -13.71 33.01 -18.01
CA GLU A 238 -14.95 33.78 -17.79
C GLU A 238 -16.22 32.91 -17.86
N SER A 239 -17.34 33.48 -17.41
CA SER A 239 -18.64 32.80 -17.43
C SER A 239 -19.47 33.09 -18.69
N SER A 240 -19.00 33.98 -19.56
CA SER A 240 -19.66 34.36 -20.82
C SER A 240 -18.73 34.18 -22.01
N TYR A 241 -18.92 33.09 -22.74
CA TYR A 241 -18.32 32.84 -24.05
C TYR A 241 -19.42 32.65 -25.07
N GLU A 242 -19.15 32.96 -26.33
CA GLU A 242 -20.05 32.55 -27.41
C GLU A 242 -20.09 31.02 -27.44
N ALA A 243 -21.28 30.41 -27.53
CA ALA A 243 -21.42 28.96 -27.43
C ALA A 243 -20.56 28.19 -28.46
N ASN A 244 -20.24 28.81 -29.60
CA ASN A 244 -19.42 28.23 -30.65
C ASN A 244 -17.90 28.36 -30.42
N SER A 245 -17.45 29.08 -29.39
CA SER A 245 -16.02 29.26 -29.08
C SER A 245 -15.52 28.34 -27.95
N VAL A 246 -16.39 27.47 -27.43
CA VAL A 246 -16.05 26.55 -26.33
C VAL A 246 -15.89 25.14 -26.87
N ILE A 247 -14.81 24.48 -26.47
CA ILE A 247 -14.56 23.07 -26.77
C ILE A 247 -14.45 22.27 -25.47
N ALA A 248 -14.88 21.01 -25.51
CA ALA A 248 -14.67 20.06 -24.43
C ALA A 248 -13.48 19.14 -24.78
N LEU A 249 -12.51 19.05 -23.87
CA LEU A 249 -11.37 18.15 -24.01
C LEU A 249 -11.71 16.78 -23.43
N ASN A 250 -11.58 15.73 -24.23
CA ASN A 250 -11.76 14.35 -23.78
C ASN A 250 -10.39 13.68 -23.63
N THR A 251 -9.98 13.44 -22.38
CA THR A 251 -8.74 12.72 -22.07
C THR A 251 -8.95 11.21 -21.90
N LEU A 252 -10.17 10.69 -22.12
CA LEU A 252 -10.44 9.25 -22.07
C LEU A 252 -10.05 8.57 -23.39
N PRO A 253 -9.61 7.29 -23.36
CA PRO A 253 -9.18 6.57 -24.56
C PRO A 253 -10.34 6.07 -25.44
N TRP A 254 -11.54 6.64 -25.30
CA TRP A 254 -12.73 6.33 -26.10
C TRP A 254 -13.53 7.60 -26.38
N SER A 255 -14.28 7.62 -27.48
CA SER A 255 -15.20 8.71 -27.81
C SER A 255 -16.28 8.87 -26.73
N ARG A 256 -16.56 10.11 -26.33
CA ARG A 256 -17.50 10.44 -25.27
C ARG A 256 -18.51 11.47 -25.74
N ASN A 257 -19.78 11.25 -25.42
CA ASN A 257 -20.87 12.21 -25.54
C ASN A 257 -21.45 12.44 -24.15
N GLU A 258 -21.63 13.68 -23.72
CA GLU A 258 -22.23 14.08 -22.45
C GLU A 258 -23.28 15.17 -22.65
#